data_AF-A0A139KR46-F1
#
_entry.id   AF-A0A139KR46-F1
#
_cell.length_a   1.000
_cell.length_b   1.000
_cell.length_c   1.000
_cell.angle_alpha   90.00
_cell.angle_beta   90.00
_cell.angle_gamma   90.00
#
_symmetry.space_group_name_H-M   'P 1'
#
loop_
_entity.id
_entity.type
_entity.pdbx_description
1 polymer ?
#
loop_
_entity_poly.entity_id
_entity_poly.type
_entity_poly.pdbx_seq_one_letter_code
_entity_poly.pdbx_strand_id
1 'polypeptide(L)'
;MSDNHINKYLSMKTLKRKINMEPLMNQSLHICGCCKRELPHEAFYTNKRTGTLDNYCKECRKANTRKRRDLRRCTSFENKPVSYPVITEVKDPALRMLLILHARQVVAESISRKQEKEKLNTLWEE
;
A
#
# COMPACT_ATOMS: atom_id res chain seq x y z
N MET A 1 -54.42 -61.40 -7.08
CA MET A 1 -53.99 -62.63 -6.38
C MET A 1 -52.70 -63.06 -7.06
N SER A 2 -51.56 -62.52 -6.60
CA SER A 2 -50.65 -63.10 -5.59
C SER A 2 -49.85 -64.27 -6.18
N ASP A 3 -48.53 -64.39 -6.09
CA ASP A 3 -47.53 -63.66 -5.33
C ASP A 3 -46.12 -64.07 -5.80
N ASN A 4 -45.18 -63.14 -5.63
CA ASN A 4 -43.80 -63.33 -5.15
C ASN A 4 -42.96 -64.53 -5.63
N HIS A 5 -41.89 -64.23 -6.36
CA HIS A 5 -40.58 -64.81 -6.06
C HIS A 5 -39.51 -63.71 -5.87
N ILE A 6 -39.52 -63.18 -4.66
CA ILE A 6 -38.41 -62.69 -3.84
C ILE A 6 -37.01 -62.75 -4.51
N ASN A 7 -36.43 -61.54 -4.63
CA ASN A 7 -35.01 -61.20 -4.50
C ASN A 7 -33.97 -62.31 -4.69
N LYS A 8 -33.23 -62.23 -5.80
CA LYS A 8 -31.85 -62.72 -5.84
C LYS A 8 -30.89 -61.61 -6.32
N TYR A 9 -30.47 -60.80 -5.34
CA TYR A 9 -29.19 -60.08 -5.27
C TYR A 9 -29.01 -58.79 -6.10
N LEU A 10 -29.15 -57.67 -5.36
CA LEU A 10 -28.26 -56.50 -5.29
C LEU A 10 -27.06 -56.40 -6.25
N SER A 11 -26.77 -55.13 -6.58
CA SER A 11 -25.51 -54.55 -7.10
C SER A 11 -25.57 -54.32 -8.61
N MET A 12 -25.48 -53.10 -9.17
CA MET A 12 -24.63 -51.98 -8.79
C MET A 12 -25.26 -50.65 -9.23
N LYS A 13 -25.54 -49.80 -8.23
CA LYS A 13 -25.27 -48.35 -8.17
C LYS A 13 -25.67 -47.51 -9.40
N THR A 14 -26.80 -46.85 -9.22
CA THR A 14 -27.19 -45.59 -9.86
C THR A 14 -25.99 -44.65 -10.05
N LEU A 15 -25.58 -44.43 -11.30
CA LEU A 15 -24.72 -43.29 -11.66
C LEU A 15 -25.58 -42.02 -11.63
N LYS A 16 -25.93 -41.57 -10.42
CA LYS A 16 -26.34 -40.18 -10.22
C LYS A 16 -25.10 -39.34 -10.49
N ARG A 17 -24.92 -38.89 -11.74
CA ARG A 17 -24.06 -37.75 -12.03
C ARG A 17 -24.63 -36.59 -11.20
N LYS A 18 -24.03 -36.34 -10.04
CA LYS A 18 -24.11 -35.07 -9.36
C LYS A 18 -23.52 -34.06 -10.35
N ILE A 19 -24.38 -33.42 -11.13
CA ILE A 19 -24.06 -32.11 -11.67
C ILE A 19 -23.89 -31.27 -10.41
N ASN A 20 -22.62 -31.05 -10.04
CA ASN A 20 -22.25 -30.16 -8.97
C ASN A 20 -22.59 -28.77 -9.50
N MET A 21 -23.84 -28.36 -9.32
CA MET A 21 -24.22 -26.95 -9.40
C MET A 21 -23.52 -26.31 -8.20
N GLU A 22 -22.25 -25.93 -8.36
CA GLU A 22 -21.74 -24.83 -7.55
C GLU A 22 -22.78 -23.71 -7.64
N PRO A 23 -23.14 -23.05 -6.52
CA PRO A 23 -23.90 -21.83 -6.63
C PRO A 23 -23.06 -20.95 -7.55
N LEU A 24 -23.60 -20.65 -8.73
CA LEU A 24 -23.14 -19.56 -9.57
C LEU A 24 -23.35 -18.32 -8.69
N MET A 25 -22.43 -18.09 -7.75
CA MET A 25 -22.38 -16.86 -6.99
C MET A 25 -22.30 -15.83 -8.09
N ASN A 26 -23.32 -14.98 -8.15
CA ASN A 26 -23.30 -13.75 -8.93
C ASN A 26 -22.04 -13.00 -8.48
N GLN A 27 -20.90 -13.33 -9.07
CA GLN A 27 -19.66 -12.60 -8.94
C GLN A 27 -20.00 -11.31 -9.64
N SER A 28 -20.51 -10.37 -8.86
CA SER A 28 -20.83 -9.07 -9.36
C SER A 28 -19.52 -8.51 -9.90
N LEU A 29 -19.52 -8.29 -11.21
CA LEU A 29 -18.36 -7.86 -11.95
C LEU A 29 -18.35 -6.35 -11.95
N HIS A 30 -17.17 -5.78 -11.75
CA HIS A 30 -16.95 -4.35 -11.82
C HIS A 30 -15.79 -4.06 -12.77
N ILE A 31 -15.92 -3.01 -13.57
CA ILE A 31 -14.91 -2.62 -14.55
C ILE A 31 -13.90 -1.70 -13.89
N CYS A 32 -12.62 -2.05 -13.98
CA CYS A 32 -11.55 -1.17 -13.50
C CYS A 32 -11.35 -0.01 -14.48
N GLY A 33 -11.46 1.23 -13.99
CA GLY A 33 -11.23 2.45 -14.78
C GLY A 33 -9.80 2.59 -15.33
N CYS A 34 -8.83 1.83 -14.82
CA CYS A 34 -7.43 1.85 -15.27
C CYS A 34 -7.14 0.75 -16.29
N CYS A 35 -7.29 -0.53 -15.94
CA CYS A 35 -6.95 -1.64 -16.84
C CYS A 35 -8.12 -2.10 -17.73
N LYS A 36 -9.32 -1.51 -17.58
CA LYS A 36 -10.52 -1.79 -18.37
C LYS A 36 -11.01 -3.23 -18.36
N ARG A 37 -10.48 -4.07 -17.45
CA ARG A 37 -10.92 -5.45 -17.25
C ARG A 37 -12.14 -5.48 -16.33
N GLU A 38 -13.08 -6.37 -16.67
CA GLU A 38 -14.11 -6.86 -15.76
C GLU A 38 -13.47 -7.78 -14.73
N LEU A 39 -13.65 -7.45 -13.45
CA LEU A 39 -13.04 -8.17 -12.33
C LEU A 39 -14.09 -8.36 -11.23
N PRO A 40 -13.96 -9.40 -10.41
CA PRO A 40 -14.88 -9.63 -9.30
C PRO A 40 -14.75 -8.50 -8.26
N HIS A 41 -15.83 -8.21 -7.53
CA HIS A 41 -15.88 -7.16 -6.51
C HIS A 41 -14.75 -7.25 -5.47
N GLU A 42 -14.27 -8.45 -5.12
CA GLU A 42 -13.16 -8.68 -4.20
C GLU A 42 -11.83 -8.10 -4.71
N ALA A 43 -11.69 -7.88 -6.01
CA ALA A 43 -10.54 -7.23 -6.62
C ALA A 43 -10.52 -5.71 -6.40
N PHE A 44 -11.58 -5.13 -5.83
CA PHE A 44 -11.72 -3.71 -5.55
C PHE A 44 -11.75 -3.43 -4.04
N TYR A 45 -11.43 -2.20 -3.66
CA TYR A 45 -11.67 -1.73 -2.29
C TYR A 45 -13.06 -1.14 -2.19
N THR A 46 -13.75 -1.37 -1.07
CA THR A 46 -15.00 -0.67 -0.76
C THR A 46 -14.71 0.67 -0.09
N ASN A 47 -15.30 1.74 -0.59
CA ASN A 47 -15.19 3.05 0.03
C ASN A 47 -16.03 3.09 1.32
N LYS A 48 -15.38 3.25 2.47
CA LYS A 48 -16.06 3.26 3.78
C LYS A 48 -17.08 4.40 3.94
N ARG A 49 -16.92 5.50 3.19
CA ARG A 49 -17.82 6.67 3.26
C ARG A 49 -19.06 6.51 2.40
N THR A 50 -18.92 5.95 1.20
CA THR A 50 -20.01 5.88 0.21
C THR A 50 -20.58 4.48 0.03
N GLY A 51 -19.94 3.44 0.59
CA GLY A 51 -20.32 2.04 0.41
C GLY A 51 -20.07 1.49 -0.99
N THR A 52 -19.63 2.33 -1.93
CA THR A 52 -19.41 1.96 -3.33
C THR A 52 -18.03 1.35 -3.53
N LEU A 53 -17.89 0.54 -4.59
CA LEU A 53 -16.59 0.03 -5.00
C LEU A 53 -15.75 1.16 -5.58
N ASP A 54 -14.45 1.03 -5.38
CA ASP A 54 -13.50 1.94 -5.96
C ASP A 54 -13.43 1.81 -7.49
N ASN A 55 -13.11 2.92 -8.16
CA ASN A 55 -12.98 2.96 -9.61
C ASN A 55 -11.77 2.15 -10.12
N TYR A 56 -10.80 1.84 -9.26
CA TYR A 56 -9.59 1.11 -9.65
C TYR A 56 -9.43 -0.18 -8.84
N CYS A 57 -9.03 -1.26 -9.51
CA CYS A 57 -8.74 -2.50 -8.81
C CYS A 57 -7.49 -2.36 -7.92
N LYS A 58 -7.38 -3.25 -6.92
CA LYS A 58 -6.27 -3.30 -5.96
C LYS A 58 -4.90 -3.32 -6.66
N GLU A 59 -4.76 -4.11 -7.72
CA GLU A 59 -3.52 -4.21 -8.50
C GLU A 59 -3.17 -2.89 -9.22
N CYS A 60 -4.13 -2.24 -9.86
CA CYS A 60 -3.91 -0.93 -10.48
C CYS A 60 -3.55 0.14 -9.46
N ARG A 61 -4.16 0.14 -8.26
CA ARG A 61 -3.75 1.04 -7.17
C ARG A 61 -2.30 0.78 -6.73
N LYS A 62 -1.92 -0.48 -6.53
CA LYS A 62 -0.55 -0.86 -6.16
C LYS A 62 0.45 -0.40 -7.23
N ALA A 63 0.18 -0.70 -8.50
CA ALA A 63 1.03 -0.32 -9.62
C ALA A 63 1.17 1.21 -9.74
N ASN A 64 0.06 1.96 -9.63
CA ASN A 64 0.10 3.42 -9.67
C ASN A 64 0.87 4.00 -8.47
N THR A 65 0.73 3.41 -7.28
CA THR A 65 1.49 3.81 -6.09
C THR A 65 2.98 3.58 -6.29
N ARG A 66 3.39 2.42 -6.85
CA ARG A 66 4.79 2.13 -7.19
C ARG A 66 5.31 3.14 -8.22
N LYS A 67 4.61 3.33 -9.34
CA LYS A 67 4.96 4.30 -10.38
C LYS A 67 5.14 5.72 -9.83
N ARG A 68 4.28 6.17 -8.91
CA ARG A 68 4.41 7.48 -8.26
C ARG A 68 5.64 7.56 -7.36
N ARG A 69 5.99 6.50 -6.64
CA ARG A 69 7.23 6.45 -5.84
C ARG A 69 8.46 6.45 -6.73
N ASP A 70 8.45 5.67 -7.80
CA ASP A 70 9.55 5.59 -8.76
C ASP A 70 9.75 6.94 -9.46
N LEU A 71 8.67 7.59 -9.89
CA LEU A 71 8.72 8.95 -10.42
C LEU A 71 9.30 9.92 -9.38
N ARG A 72 8.84 9.88 -8.12
CA ARG A 72 9.40 10.73 -7.05
C ARG A 72 10.89 10.48 -6.83
N ARG A 73 11.32 9.22 -6.86
CA ARG A 73 12.73 8.81 -6.72
C ARG A 73 13.58 9.30 -7.89
N CYS A 74 13.06 9.22 -9.12
CA CYS A 74 13.71 9.77 -10.30
C CYS A 74 13.79 11.30 -10.24
N THR A 75 12.71 11.99 -9.84
CA THR A 75 12.69 13.46 -9.71
C THR A 75 13.52 13.98 -8.53
N SER A 76 13.78 13.16 -7.50
CA SER A 76 14.63 13.54 -6.38
C SER A 76 16.12 13.49 -6.71
N PHE A 77 16.49 12.88 -7.83
CA PHE A 77 17.89 12.71 -8.27
C PHE A 77 18.18 13.33 -9.64
N GLU A 78 17.21 14.02 -10.25
CA GLU A 78 17.55 14.98 -11.30
C GLU A 78 18.49 16.00 -10.66
N ASN A 79 19.67 16.20 -11.28
CA ASN A 79 20.71 17.17 -10.94
C ASN A 79 20.18 18.61 -11.02
N LYS A 80 19.12 18.90 -10.29
CA LYS A 80 18.56 20.22 -10.14
C LYS A 80 19.52 20.95 -9.22
N PRO A 81 20.03 22.13 -9.62
CA PRO A 81 20.93 22.88 -8.76
C PRO A 81 20.22 23.10 -7.43
N VAL A 82 20.80 22.50 -6.39
CA VAL A 82 20.31 22.63 -5.03
C VAL A 82 20.45 24.10 -4.66
N SER A 83 19.37 24.73 -4.19
CA SER A 83 19.38 26.18 -3.87
C SER A 83 20.24 26.52 -2.65
N TYR A 84 20.76 25.51 -1.96
CA TYR A 84 21.59 25.62 -0.77
C TYR A 84 22.94 24.93 -0.97
N PRO A 85 24.00 25.43 -0.31
CA PRO A 85 25.33 24.87 -0.47
C PRO A 85 25.42 23.46 0.12
N VAL A 86 25.87 22.50 -0.68
CA VAL A 86 26.24 21.16 -0.22
C VAL A 86 27.70 21.22 0.26
N ILE A 87 27.90 21.26 1.57
CA ILE A 87 29.22 21.50 2.20
C ILE A 87 30.31 20.55 1.67
N THR A 88 29.97 19.28 1.41
CA THR A 88 30.90 18.27 0.87
C THR A 88 31.33 18.53 -0.58
N GLU A 89 30.55 19.28 -1.34
CA GLU A 89 30.82 19.63 -2.74
C GLU A 89 31.57 20.97 -2.87
N VAL A 90 31.77 21.70 -1.77
CA VAL A 90 32.50 22.98 -1.78
C VAL A 90 33.99 22.73 -2.02
N LYS A 91 34.48 23.26 -3.15
CA LYS A 91 35.87 23.12 -3.59
C LYS A 91 36.85 23.93 -2.75
N ASP A 92 36.48 25.16 -2.38
CA ASP A 92 37.31 26.02 -1.53
C ASP A 92 37.40 25.46 -0.10
N PRO A 93 38.60 25.06 0.37
CA PRO A 93 38.78 24.51 1.72
C PRO A 93 38.40 25.48 2.85
N ALA A 94 38.66 26.78 2.67
CA ALA A 94 38.40 27.78 3.71
C ALA A 94 36.90 27.99 3.90
N LEU A 95 36.17 28.22 2.81
CA LEU A 95 34.70 28.29 2.83
C LEU A 95 34.07 27.01 3.34
N ARG A 96 34.58 25.83 2.94
CA ARG A 96 34.08 24.55 3.45
C ARG A 96 34.23 24.44 4.96
N MET A 97 35.39 24.83 5.49
CA MET A 97 35.63 24.83 6.95
C MET A 97 34.67 25.78 7.67
N LEU A 98 34.48 26.99 7.15
CA LEU A 98 33.56 27.98 7.72
C LEU A 98 32.13 27.42 7.81
N LEU A 99 31.64 26.79 6.74
CA LEU A 99 30.31 26.18 6.70
C LEU A 99 30.17 25.01 7.69
N ILE A 100 31.21 24.19 7.85
CA ILE A 100 31.23 23.11 8.85
C ILE A 100 31.10 23.68 10.26
N LEU A 101 31.90 24.70 10.59
CA LEU A 101 31.87 25.34 11.90
C LEU A 101 30.50 25.97 12.18
N HIS A 102 29.94 26.68 11.21
CA HIS A 102 28.61 27.27 11.33
C HIS A 102 27.53 26.20 11.54
N ALA A 103 27.55 25.10 10.78
CA ALA A 103 26.60 24.02 10.95
C ALA A 103 26.68 23.39 12.35
N ARG A 104 27.90 23.20 12.89
CA ARG A 104 28.10 22.70 14.26
C ARG A 104 27.51 23.64 15.30
N GLN A 105 27.71 24.94 15.13
CA GLN A 105 27.15 25.95 16.02
C GLN A 105 25.62 25.92 16.01
N VAL A 106 25.00 25.96 14.82
CA VAL A 106 23.53 25.92 14.68
C VAL A 106 22.92 24.68 15.34
N VAL A 107 23.56 23.52 15.18
CA VAL A 107 23.12 22.27 15.82
C VAL A 107 23.24 22.36 17.34
N ALA A 108 24.37 22.85 17.86
CA ALA A 108 24.59 23.00 19.30
C ALA A 108 23.55 23.94 19.93
N GLU A 109 23.30 25.09 19.31
CA GLU A 109 22.28 26.04 19.75
C GLU A 109 20.88 25.41 19.70
N SER A 110 20.57 24.64 18.67
CA SER A 110 19.29 23.94 18.59
C SER A 110 19.12 22.89 19.67
N ILE A 111 20.18 22.16 20.03
CA ILE A 111 20.15 21.17 21.11
C ILE A 111 19.92 21.89 22.44
N SER A 112 20.66 22.97 22.71
CA SER A 112 20.52 23.76 23.93
C SER A 112 19.10 24.29 24.10
N ARG A 113 18.48 24.86 23.04
CA ARG A 113 17.08 25.31 23.09
C ARG A 113 16.09 24.19 23.43
N LYS A 114 16.32 22.97 22.91
CA LYS A 114 15.45 21.82 23.20
C LYS A 114 15.62 21.36 24.65
N GLN A 115 16.86 21.25 25.13
CA GLN A 115 17.15 20.89 26.52
C GLN A 115 16.54 21.89 27.50
N GLU A 116 16.62 23.19 27.21
CA GLU A 116 16.03 24.22 28.05
C GLU A 116 14.50 24.11 28.11
N LYS A 117 13.87 23.86 26.95
CA LYS A 117 12.42 23.61 26.89
C LYS A 117 12.01 22.37 27.69
N GLU A 118 12.79 21.29 27.61
CA GLU A 118 12.53 20.06 28.37
C GLU A 118 12.67 20.30 29.88
N LYS A 119 13.73 21.00 30.31
CA LYS A 119 13.93 21.39 31.72
C LYS A 119 12.78 22.25 32.25
N LEU A 120 12.36 23.24 31.47
CA LEU A 120 11.20 24.07 31.81
C LEU A 120 9.95 23.21 31.94
N ASN A 121 9.66 22.35 30.96
CA ASN A 121 8.50 21.46 31.03
C ASN A 121 8.52 20.56 32.27
N THR A 122 9.67 19.97 32.64
CA THR A 122 9.78 19.15 33.85
C THR A 122 9.55 19.94 35.14
N LEU A 123 9.90 21.23 35.18
CA LEU A 123 9.69 22.10 36.35
C LEU A 123 8.21 22.49 36.57
N TRP A 124 7.36 22.41 35.54
CA TRP A 124 5.93 22.74 35.63
C TRP A 124 5.02 21.51 35.81
N GLU A 125 5.60 20.29 35.76
CA GLU A 125 4.89 19.02 35.98
C GLU A 125 5.04 18.47 37.41
N GLU A 126 5.86 19.13 38.25
CA GLU A 126 5.97 18.92 39.72
C GLU A 126 5.08 19.90 40.51
#